data_AF-A0A2E9ZHY2-F1
#
_entry.id   AF-A0A2E9ZHY2-F1
#
_cell.length_a   1.000
_cell.length_b   1.000
_cell.length_c   1.000
_cell.angle_alpha   90.00
_cell.angle_beta   90.00
_cell.angle_gamma   90.00
#
_symmetry.space_group_name_H-M   'P 1'
#
loop_
_entity.id
_entity.type
_entity.pdbx_description
1 polymer ?
#
loop_
_entity_poly.entity_id
_entity_poly.type
_entity_poly.pdbx_seq_one_letter_code
_entity_poly.pdbx_strand_id
1 'polypeptide(L)'
;MLVFFLTLQPAAAVDSVASISSAEASFRYIASTLRRFRDSGRLVNNPGIDGADFEEFFSLLGDFYTRFSRDFGADSAMCQFYTDPENSRMTIEDRAELGFSFLLELDDRVARYLQVERDFQEAVEREFGSILLSNINDAKGDAVSNQRLPTSEFDEAARINFADTACF
;
A
#
# COMPACT_ATOMS: atom_id res chain seq x y z
N MET A 1 -7.45 56.53 8.19
CA MET A 1 -7.67 55.36 9.06
C MET A 1 -7.66 54.13 8.16
N LEU A 2 -6.53 53.42 8.09
CA LEU A 2 -6.35 52.26 7.21
C LEU A 2 -6.71 51.00 8.01
N VAL A 3 -7.78 50.32 7.60
CA VAL A 3 -8.22 49.07 8.22
C VAL A 3 -7.53 47.93 7.47
N PHE A 4 -6.57 47.27 8.12
CA PHE A 4 -5.99 46.01 7.68
C PHE A 4 -6.98 44.90 7.99
N PHE A 5 -7.56 44.28 6.97
CA PHE A 5 -8.23 42.99 7.11
C PHE A 5 -7.17 41.89 7.08
N LEU A 6 -6.84 41.34 8.26
CA LEU A 6 -6.20 40.03 8.33
C LEU A 6 -7.24 38.98 7.96
N THR A 7 -7.21 38.49 6.73
CA THR A 7 -7.88 37.24 6.38
C THR A 7 -7.02 36.09 6.89
N LEU A 8 -7.42 35.46 7.99
CA LEU A 8 -6.99 34.10 8.27
C LEU A 8 -7.45 33.22 7.10
N GLN A 9 -6.52 32.80 6.25
CA GLN A 9 -6.78 31.67 5.37
C GLN A 9 -6.94 30.43 6.26
N PRO A 10 -8.03 29.65 6.12
CA PRO A 10 -8.04 28.32 6.69
C PRO A 10 -6.87 27.56 6.03
N ALA A 11 -6.03 26.95 6.86
CA ALA A 11 -5.13 25.91 6.37
C ALA A 11 -6.00 24.93 5.60
N ALA A 12 -5.69 24.71 4.32
CA ALA A 12 -6.34 23.66 3.57
C ALA A 12 -5.95 22.36 4.27
N ALA A 13 -6.86 21.85 5.11
CA ALA A 13 -6.88 20.44 5.42
C ALA A 13 -7.02 19.78 4.05
N VAL A 14 -5.95 19.12 3.60
CA VAL A 14 -6.01 18.28 2.43
C VAL A 14 -6.85 17.10 2.88
N ASP A 15 -8.17 17.24 2.76
CA ASP A 15 -9.08 16.09 2.73
C ASP A 15 -8.64 15.29 1.51
N SER A 16 -7.64 14.42 1.71
CA SER A 16 -7.29 13.41 0.73
C SER A 16 -8.49 12.48 0.69
N VAL A 17 -9.39 12.72 -0.27
CA VAL A 17 -10.47 11.78 -0.55
C VAL A 17 -9.76 10.50 -0.97
N ALA A 18 -9.68 9.55 -0.05
CA ALA A 18 -9.06 8.25 -0.32
C ALA A 18 -9.66 7.71 -1.61
N SER A 19 -8.79 7.44 -2.57
CA SER A 19 -9.13 6.93 -3.88
C SER A 19 -8.34 5.65 -4.11
N ILE A 20 -8.84 4.81 -5.02
CA ILE A 20 -8.14 3.56 -5.33
C ILE A 20 -6.76 3.83 -5.96
N SER A 21 -6.61 4.89 -6.75
CA SER A 21 -5.29 5.29 -7.25
C SER A 21 -4.36 5.75 -6.13
N SER A 22 -4.88 6.46 -5.12
CA SER A 22 -4.11 6.85 -3.94
C SER A 22 -3.67 5.64 -3.12
N ALA A 23 -4.60 4.70 -2.86
CA ALA A 23 -4.33 3.45 -2.16
C ALA A 23 -3.26 2.61 -2.87
N GLU A 24 -3.38 2.46 -4.20
CA GLU A 24 -2.40 1.76 -5.04
C GLU A 24 -1.02 2.43 -4.97
N ALA A 25 -0.97 3.75 -5.05
CA ALA A 25 0.28 4.50 -4.94
C ALA A 25 0.92 4.36 -3.55
N SER A 26 0.12 4.48 -2.48
CA SER A 26 0.58 4.28 -1.10
C SER A 26 1.12 2.86 -0.90
N PHE A 27 0.43 1.84 -1.39
CA PHE A 27 0.89 0.45 -1.29
C PHE A 27 2.23 0.25 -2.02
N ARG A 28 2.38 0.78 -3.24
CA ARG A 28 3.65 0.73 -3.99
C ARG A 28 4.77 1.48 -3.27
N TYR A 29 4.47 2.64 -2.71
CA TYR A 29 5.41 3.41 -1.92
C TYR A 29 5.90 2.62 -0.70
N ILE A 30 4.97 2.05 0.07
CA ILE A 30 5.28 1.22 1.24
C ILE A 30 6.14 0.02 0.82
N ALA A 31 5.68 -0.77 -0.16
CA ALA A 31 6.36 -1.97 -0.63
C ALA A 31 7.78 -1.66 -1.15
N SER A 32 7.93 -0.62 -1.96
CA SER A 32 9.22 -0.21 -2.51
C SER A 32 10.17 0.32 -1.43
N THR A 33 9.65 1.09 -0.47
CA THR A 33 10.44 1.65 0.64
C THR A 33 10.94 0.55 1.56
N LEU A 34 10.07 -0.36 1.99
CA LEU A 34 10.43 -1.52 2.81
C LEU A 34 11.47 -2.41 2.11
N ARG A 35 11.25 -2.72 0.82
CA ARG A 35 12.19 -3.52 0.04
C ARG A 35 13.56 -2.85 -0.07
N ARG A 36 13.60 -1.57 -0.46
CA ARG A 36 14.87 -0.83 -0.60
C ARG A 36 15.62 -0.75 0.73
N PHE A 37 14.89 -0.54 1.83
CA PHE A 37 15.51 -0.53 3.15
C PHE A 37 16.06 -1.90 3.53
N ARG A 38 15.31 -2.99 3.33
CA ARG A 38 15.80 -4.36 3.54
C ARG A 38 17.06 -4.65 2.72
N ASP A 39 17.07 -4.23 1.45
CA ASP A 39 18.14 -4.55 0.51
C ASP A 39 19.41 -3.70 0.74
N SER A 40 19.29 -2.47 1.27
CA SER A 40 20.41 -1.51 1.37
C SER A 40 20.71 -0.96 2.76
N GLY A 41 19.80 -1.12 3.73
CA GLY A 41 19.85 -0.49 5.04
C GLY A 41 19.62 1.03 5.02
N ARG A 42 19.19 1.61 3.89
CA ARG A 42 19.05 3.07 3.72
C ARG A 42 17.64 3.44 3.30
N LEU A 43 17.12 4.51 3.91
CA LEU A 43 15.90 5.18 3.45
C LEU A 43 16.26 6.08 2.25
N VAL A 44 16.17 5.52 1.05
CA VAL A 44 16.38 6.25 -0.21
C VAL A 44 15.14 7.08 -0.53
N ASN A 45 15.32 8.35 -0.91
CA ASN A 45 14.26 9.35 -1.04
C ASN A 45 13.55 9.60 0.29
N ASN A 46 14.33 9.90 1.33
CA ASN A 46 13.83 10.21 2.66
C ASN A 46 12.81 11.37 2.59
N PRO A 47 11.53 11.15 2.98
CA PRO A 47 10.49 12.17 2.94
C PRO A 47 10.64 13.24 4.03
N GLY A 48 11.75 13.26 4.78
CA GLY A 48 11.98 14.18 5.90
C GLY A 48 11.86 13.52 7.27
N ILE A 49 12.01 12.19 7.33
CA ILE A 49 12.18 11.45 8.57
C ILE A 49 13.56 11.75 9.14
N ASP A 50 13.61 12.10 10.43
CA ASP A 50 14.85 12.21 11.17
C ASP A 50 15.26 10.86 11.76
N GLY A 51 16.56 10.64 11.98
CA GLY A 51 17.10 9.34 12.38
C GLY A 51 16.51 8.74 13.67
N ALA A 52 15.96 9.56 14.56
CA ALA A 52 15.30 9.10 15.78
C ALA A 52 13.93 8.45 15.53
N ASP A 53 13.28 8.80 14.41
CA ASP A 53 11.92 8.37 14.06
C ASP A 53 11.92 7.19 13.06
N PHE A 54 13.10 6.67 12.70
CA PHE A 54 13.23 5.62 11.68
C PHE A 54 12.50 4.33 12.09
N GLU A 55 12.70 3.90 13.33
CA GLU A 55 12.10 2.65 13.81
C GLU A 55 10.56 2.73 13.81
N GLU A 56 10.00 3.83 14.31
CA GLU A 56 8.56 4.06 14.32
C GLU A 56 8.00 4.17 12.89
N PHE A 57 8.70 4.91 12.01
CA PHE A 57 8.28 5.04 10.62
C PHE A 57 8.24 3.69 9.90
N PHE A 58 9.29 2.88 10.02
CA PHE A 58 9.32 1.56 9.41
C PHE A 58 8.33 0.58 10.04
N SER A 59 8.04 0.71 11.35
CA SER A 59 6.97 -0.03 12.01
C SER A 59 5.61 0.31 11.38
N LEU A 60 5.30 1.60 11.25
CA LEU A 60 4.06 2.06 10.60
C LEU A 60 3.97 1.56 9.15
N LEU A 61 5.05 1.67 8.37
CA LEU A 61 5.06 1.14 7.00
C LEU A 61 4.81 -0.38 6.96
N GLY A 62 5.42 -1.15 7.87
CA GLY A 62 5.23 -2.60 7.97
C GLY A 62 3.79 -2.98 8.34
N ASP A 63 3.18 -2.24 9.26
CA ASP A 63 1.79 -2.44 9.66
C ASP A 63 0.83 -2.18 8.50
N PHE A 64 1.00 -1.05 7.80
CA PHE A 64 0.14 -0.75 6.65
C PHE A 64 0.39 -1.66 5.46
N TYR A 65 1.62 -2.10 5.24
CA TYR A 65 1.91 -3.15 4.27
C TYR A 65 1.08 -4.41 4.54
N THR A 66 1.08 -4.87 5.80
CA THR A 66 0.33 -6.06 6.24
C THR A 66 -1.18 -5.85 6.08
N ARG A 67 -1.68 -4.66 6.40
CA ARG A 67 -3.11 -4.34 6.28
C ARG A 67 -3.58 -4.28 4.83
N PHE A 68 -2.79 -3.71 3.92
CA PHE A 68 -3.08 -3.73 2.49
C PHE A 68 -3.02 -5.14 1.93
N SER A 69 -1.97 -5.90 2.28
CA SER A 69 -1.70 -7.21 1.72
C SER A 69 -2.44 -8.37 2.40
N ARG A 70 -3.23 -8.13 3.45
CA ARG A 70 -3.83 -9.17 4.30
C ARG A 70 -4.40 -10.39 3.57
N ASP A 71 -5.11 -10.19 2.46
CA ASP A 71 -5.78 -11.29 1.76
C ASP A 71 -4.92 -11.93 0.65
N PHE A 72 -3.83 -11.27 0.24
CA PHE A 72 -3.01 -11.69 -0.92
C PHE A 72 -1.51 -11.74 -0.65
N GLY A 73 -1.04 -11.38 0.55
CA GLY A 73 0.36 -11.45 0.95
C GLY A 73 0.81 -12.90 1.16
N ALA A 74 2.11 -13.10 1.33
CA ALA A 74 2.73 -14.43 1.42
C ALA A 74 2.04 -15.39 2.42
N ASP A 75 1.57 -14.87 3.56
CA ASP A 75 0.90 -15.67 4.60
C ASP A 75 -0.62 -15.82 4.41
N SER A 76 -1.20 -15.30 3.32
CA SER A 76 -2.64 -15.36 3.09
C SER A 76 -3.09 -16.73 2.58
N ALA A 77 -4.38 -17.04 2.73
CA ALA A 77 -4.96 -18.27 2.19
C ALA A 77 -4.78 -18.40 0.67
N MET A 78 -4.83 -17.29 -0.07
CA MET A 78 -4.54 -17.25 -1.51
C MET A 78 -3.11 -17.75 -1.78
N CYS A 79 -2.11 -17.20 -1.10
CA CYS A 79 -0.71 -17.56 -1.35
C CYS A 79 -0.35 -18.94 -0.81
N GLN A 80 -0.88 -19.32 0.35
CA GLN A 80 -0.72 -20.68 0.88
C GLN A 80 -1.25 -21.71 -0.11
N PHE A 81 -2.45 -21.49 -0.67
CA PHE A 81 -2.99 -22.39 -1.68
C PHE A 81 -2.17 -22.39 -2.97
N TYR A 82 -1.79 -21.21 -3.48
CA TYR A 82 -1.09 -21.07 -4.76
C TYR A 82 0.31 -21.71 -4.74
N THR A 83 0.99 -21.64 -3.59
CA THR A 83 2.38 -22.11 -3.41
C THR A 83 2.47 -23.53 -2.84
N ASP A 84 1.35 -24.14 -2.44
CA ASP A 84 1.32 -25.48 -1.86
C ASP A 84 1.88 -26.55 -2.84
N PRO A 85 2.96 -27.26 -2.48
CA PRO A 85 3.48 -28.36 -3.29
C PRO A 85 2.47 -29.48 -3.55
N GLU A 86 1.48 -29.70 -2.66
CA GLU A 86 0.43 -30.69 -2.86
C GLU A 86 -0.49 -30.33 -4.04
N ASN A 87 -0.63 -29.04 -4.35
CA ASN A 87 -1.37 -28.53 -5.50
C ASN A 87 -0.57 -28.55 -6.81
N SER A 88 0.66 -29.08 -6.80
CA SER A 88 1.54 -29.15 -7.99
C SER A 88 0.98 -29.95 -9.17
N ARG A 89 -0.04 -30.79 -8.94
CA ARG A 89 -0.71 -31.57 -10.00
C ARG A 89 -1.72 -30.75 -10.80
N MET A 90 -2.16 -29.60 -10.29
CA MET A 90 -3.02 -28.65 -11.00
C MET A 90 -2.19 -27.86 -12.01
N THR A 91 -2.85 -27.38 -13.07
CA THR A 91 -2.23 -26.40 -13.98
C THR A 91 -1.99 -25.08 -13.25
N ILE A 92 -1.12 -24.23 -13.79
CA ILE A 92 -0.85 -22.92 -13.14
C ILE A 92 -2.09 -22.02 -13.22
N GLU A 93 -2.88 -22.14 -14.28
CA GLU A 93 -4.15 -21.48 -14.50
C GLU A 93 -5.17 -21.88 -13.42
N ASP A 94 -5.37 -23.19 -13.21
CA ASP A 94 -6.31 -23.71 -12.20
C ASP A 94 -5.90 -23.28 -10.78
N ARG A 95 -4.60 -23.31 -10.48
CA ARG A 95 -4.09 -22.85 -9.18
C ARG A 95 -4.32 -21.36 -8.97
N ALA A 96 -4.08 -20.54 -9.99
CA ALA A 96 -4.29 -19.10 -9.91
C ALA A 96 -5.78 -18.78 -9.73
N GLU A 97 -6.66 -19.47 -10.46
CA GLU A 97 -8.10 -19.32 -10.33
C GLU A 97 -8.59 -19.68 -8.92
N LEU A 98 -8.26 -20.87 -8.44
CA LEU A 98 -8.66 -21.32 -7.10
C LEU A 98 -8.02 -20.48 -5.99
N GLY A 99 -6.76 -20.06 -6.16
CA GLY A 99 -6.09 -19.13 -5.25
C GLY A 99 -6.85 -17.81 -5.13
N PHE A 100 -7.25 -17.22 -6.27
CA PHE A 100 -8.02 -15.97 -6.28
C PHE A 100 -9.40 -16.10 -5.63
N SER A 101 -9.99 -17.30 -5.59
CA SER A 101 -11.27 -17.53 -4.91
C SER A 101 -11.21 -17.33 -3.38
N PHE A 102 -10.01 -17.28 -2.79
CA PHE A 102 -9.84 -16.95 -1.38
C PHE A 102 -9.86 -15.45 -1.09
N LEU A 103 -9.77 -14.60 -2.12
CA LEU A 103 -9.88 -13.17 -1.95
C LEU A 103 -11.33 -12.79 -1.66
N LEU A 104 -11.55 -11.70 -0.91
CA LEU A 104 -12.88 -11.09 -0.79
C LEU A 104 -13.43 -10.73 -2.17
N GLU A 105 -14.75 -10.56 -2.28
CA GLU A 105 -15.38 -10.00 -3.48
C GLU A 105 -14.80 -8.62 -3.84
N LEU A 106 -14.80 -8.27 -5.14
CA LEU A 106 -14.12 -7.07 -5.63
C LEU A 106 -14.52 -5.79 -4.89
N ASP A 107 -15.82 -5.57 -4.69
CA ASP A 107 -16.33 -4.37 -4.02
C ASP A 107 -15.87 -4.31 -2.55
N ASP A 108 -15.81 -5.45 -1.86
CA ASP A 108 -15.34 -5.53 -0.47
C ASP A 108 -13.82 -5.32 -0.37
N ARG A 109 -13.05 -5.83 -1.33
CA ARG A 109 -11.60 -5.56 -1.43
C ARG A 109 -11.34 -4.08 -1.62
N VAL A 110 -12.04 -3.46 -2.57
CA VAL A 110 -11.95 -2.03 -2.88
C VAL A 110 -12.32 -1.19 -1.65
N ALA A 111 -13.44 -1.49 -0.98
CA ALA A 111 -13.84 -0.79 0.23
C ALA A 111 -12.79 -0.89 1.35
N ARG A 112 -12.18 -2.07 1.52
CA ARG A 112 -11.07 -2.28 2.47
C ARG A 112 -9.86 -1.42 2.12
N TYR A 113 -9.40 -1.41 0.86
CA TYR A 113 -8.23 -0.61 0.47
C TYR A 113 -8.45 0.88 0.69
N LEU A 114 -9.66 1.38 0.43
CA LEU A 114 -10.01 2.77 0.73
C LEU A 114 -9.96 3.08 2.23
N GLN A 115 -10.40 2.14 3.08
CA GLN A 115 -10.27 2.32 4.53
C GLN A 115 -8.82 2.30 4.98
N VAL A 116 -8.02 1.34 4.50
CA VAL A 116 -6.59 1.25 4.85
C VAL A 116 -5.83 2.51 4.39
N GLU A 117 -6.16 3.06 3.21
CA GLU A 117 -5.58 4.31 2.73
C GLU A 117 -5.92 5.51 3.62
N ARG A 118 -7.19 5.67 4.05
CA ARG A 118 -7.55 6.73 5.01
C ARG A 118 -6.76 6.60 6.28
N ASP A 119 -6.74 5.40 6.85
CA ASP A 119 -6.05 5.15 8.11
C ASP A 119 -4.54 5.38 7.98
N PHE A 120 -3.94 5.09 6.82
CA PHE A 120 -2.52 5.35 6.55
C PHE A 120 -2.23 6.85 6.54
N GLN A 121 -3.03 7.62 5.79
CA GLN A 121 -2.87 9.07 5.71
C GLN A 121 -3.05 9.72 7.10
N GLU A 122 -4.09 9.32 7.85
CA GLU A 122 -4.36 9.80 9.20
C GLU A 122 -3.25 9.42 10.19
N ALA A 123 -2.73 8.19 10.13
CA ALA A 123 -1.66 7.74 11.02
C ALA A 123 -0.35 8.50 10.76
N VAL A 124 0.02 8.68 9.49
CA VAL A 124 1.20 9.47 9.12
C VAL A 124 1.08 10.92 9.59
N GLU A 125 -0.06 11.57 9.35
CA GLU A 125 -0.27 12.95 9.81
C GLU A 125 -0.23 13.06 11.33
N ARG A 126 -0.88 12.12 12.04
CA ARG A 126 -0.92 12.11 13.50
C ARG A 126 0.46 11.91 14.13
N GLU A 127 1.27 11.02 13.57
CA GLU A 127 2.54 10.61 14.19
C GLU A 127 3.72 11.46 13.73
N PHE A 128 3.73 11.91 12.48
CA PHE A 128 4.87 12.61 11.88
C PHE A 128 4.52 13.99 11.31
N GLY A 129 3.25 14.38 11.35
CA GLY A 129 2.78 15.68 10.89
C GLY A 129 2.48 15.76 9.39
N SER A 130 1.76 16.82 9.02
CA SER A 130 1.26 17.05 7.67
C SER A 130 2.35 17.32 6.63
N ILE A 131 3.53 17.81 7.05
CA ILE A 131 4.67 18.02 6.15
C ILE A 131 5.18 16.67 5.63
N LEU A 132 5.37 15.69 6.53
CA LEU A 132 5.80 14.36 6.12
C LEU A 132 4.75 13.71 5.21
N LEU A 133 3.46 13.83 5.59
CA LEU A 133 2.37 13.32 4.77
C LEU A 133 2.40 13.89 3.35
N SER A 134 2.60 15.21 3.21
CA SER A 134 2.73 15.86 1.90
C SER A 134 3.91 15.28 1.11
N ASN A 135 5.07 15.14 1.74
CA ASN A 135 6.27 14.61 1.07
C ASN A 135 6.08 13.15 0.64
N ILE A 136 5.37 12.32 1.42
CA ILE A 136 5.01 10.96 1.01
C ILE A 136 4.04 10.98 -0.17
N ASN A 137 3.04 11.86 -0.14
CA ASN A 137 2.07 11.97 -1.23
C ASN A 137 2.71 12.45 -2.53
N ASP A 138 3.74 13.28 -2.46
CA ASP A 138 4.55 13.65 -3.61
C ASP A 138 5.42 12.47 -4.09
N ALA A 139 6.09 11.78 -3.16
CA ALA A 139 7.00 10.68 -3.48
C ALA A 139 6.30 9.41 -4.01
N LYS A 140 5.08 9.13 -3.56
CA LYS A 140 4.37 7.90 -3.94
C LYS A 140 3.96 7.85 -5.41
N GLY A 141 3.83 9.00 -6.07
CA GLY A 141 3.59 9.07 -7.51
C GLY A 141 4.72 8.46 -8.36
N ASP A 142 5.95 8.50 -7.85
CA ASP A 142 7.15 8.00 -8.53
C ASP A 142 7.60 6.62 -8.01
N ALA A 143 6.83 6.01 -7.10
CA ALA A 143 7.17 4.74 -6.50
C ALA A 143 7.04 3.58 -7.51
N VAL A 144 8.17 2.96 -7.83
CA VAL A 144 8.22 1.76 -8.68
C VAL A 144 8.24 0.51 -7.81
N SER A 145 7.18 -0.29 -7.91
CA SER A 145 7.05 -1.61 -7.30
C SER A 145 6.38 -2.56 -8.28
N ASN A 146 6.77 -3.84 -8.24
CA ASN A 146 6.06 -4.89 -8.96
C ASN A 146 4.78 -5.33 -8.23
N GLN A 147 4.69 -5.02 -6.93
CA GLN A 147 3.49 -5.31 -6.15
C GLN A 147 2.40 -4.28 -6.46
N ARG A 148 1.17 -4.77 -6.58
CA ARG A 148 -0.04 -4.01 -6.87
C ARG A 148 -1.18 -4.51 -6.00
N LEU A 149 -2.24 -3.73 -5.85
CA LEU A 149 -3.49 -4.17 -5.25
C LEU A 149 -4.38 -4.84 -6.32
N PRO A 150 -5.12 -5.92 -5.98
CA PRO A 150 -6.10 -6.54 -6.88
C PRO A 150 -7.41 -5.73 -6.90
N THR A 151 -7.37 -4.54 -7.51
CA THR A 151 -8.45 -3.53 -7.51
C THR A 151 -9.42 -3.64 -8.69
N SER A 152 -9.30 -4.68 -9.50
CA SER A 152 -10.19 -4.94 -10.64
C SER A 152 -10.33 -6.44 -10.86
N GLU A 153 -11.24 -6.82 -11.74
CA GLU A 153 -11.25 -8.17 -12.30
C GLU A 153 -9.97 -8.43 -13.08
N PHE A 154 -9.41 -9.63 -12.91
CA PHE A 154 -8.20 -10.08 -13.57
C PHE A 154 -8.55 -11.22 -14.52
N ASP A 155 -8.04 -11.13 -15.75
CA ASP A 155 -8.01 -12.29 -16.64
C ASP A 155 -7.03 -13.35 -16.11
N GLU A 156 -7.01 -14.51 -16.77
CA GLU A 156 -6.14 -15.63 -16.39
C GLU A 156 -4.66 -15.23 -16.27
N ALA A 157 -4.12 -14.55 -17.28
CA ALA A 157 -2.72 -14.12 -17.28
C ALA A 157 -2.42 -13.11 -16.17
N ALA A 158 -3.33 -12.18 -15.90
CA ALA A 158 -3.21 -11.20 -14.82
C ALA A 158 -3.29 -11.85 -13.43
N ARG A 159 -4.10 -12.90 -13.25
CA ARG A 159 -4.17 -13.69 -12.01
C ARG A 159 -2.84 -14.39 -11.73
N ILE A 160 -2.29 -15.10 -12.72
CA ILE A 160 -1.01 -15.81 -12.60
C ILE A 160 0.11 -14.82 -12.26
N ASN A 161 0.25 -13.75 -13.03
CA ASN A 161 1.29 -12.73 -12.81
C ASN A 161 1.21 -12.11 -11.41
N PHE A 162 -0.01 -11.81 -10.96
CA PHE A 162 -0.21 -11.27 -9.63
C PHE A 162 0.18 -12.28 -8.55
N ALA A 163 -0.25 -13.54 -8.66
CA ALA A 163 0.10 -14.57 -7.69
C ALA A 163 1.62 -14.81 -7.63
N ASP A 164 2.28 -14.87 -8.78
CA ASP A 164 3.75 -15.00 -8.87
C ASP A 164 4.49 -13.83 -8.22
N THR A 165 3.89 -12.63 -8.21
CA THR A 165 4.51 -11.43 -7.64
C THR A 165 4.15 -11.19 -6.17
N ALA A 166 2.98 -11.65 -5.74
CA ALA A 166 2.47 -11.42 -4.40
C ALA A 166 2.93 -12.50 -3.40
N CYS A 167 3.12 -13.74 -3.89
CA CYS A 167 3.41 -14.90 -3.05
C CYS A 167 4.91 -15.23 -2.94
N PHE A 168 5.78 -14.57 -3.71
CA PHE A 168 7.24 -14.77 -3.75
C PHE A 168 7.98 -13.43 -3.68
#